data_AF-A0A345ZSU0-F1
#
_entry.id   AF-A0A345ZSU0-F1
#
_cell.length_a   1.000
_cell.length_b   1.000
_cell.length_c   1.000
_cell.angle_alpha   90.00
_cell.angle_beta   90.00
_cell.angle_gamma   90.00
#
_symmetry.space_group_name_H-M   'P 1'
#
loop_
_entity.id
_entity.type
_entity.pdbx_description
1 polymer ?
#
loop_
_entity_poly.entity_id
_entity_poly.type
_entity_poly.pdbx_seq_one_letter_code
_entity_poly.pdbx_strand_id
1 'polypeptide(L)'
;MNTVVSVASLASASAMAAPPNLSPASTEIHPDEKLLSFISRLKSLRRRLKTADDACSKTRARVKAAESQLPPLPPEPEPPSEYADLWQRITNAEMKVLSDKHPLAVWERDTSDARTAIHRMQRDRQVELDERCGVYTAEDEFDEIWDEMQEVGRVVYDTPARTLDGLRAKVLALKLLAWADDVDDEWWPSIRRDILTISRVGSASIVVQDEALSPSESDPIFAAIQQDRSAYEAFFARCRIEDEMSERGEKRACAPGDYRTPEMVAAVNRSRAARAALANTTPTTPEGLAAYLNYVVEWSFDEVMFGDDEETQIFIRTLRRSVFELLSALPSADRTEPPADDETPRLIAAHRAAFAAIAGPDDVIDQLSDAEDEHRTALWAARPTTRASLDAYLEYWADLARRDGDGFLVNGRAFSDFLSKLRVAFAGAI
;
A
#
# COMPACT_ATOMS: atom_id res chain seq x y z
N MET A 1 59.46 -8.14 -87.54
CA MET A 1 58.00 -8.36 -87.47
C MET A 1 57.70 -9.05 -86.16
N ASN A 2 56.69 -8.54 -85.46
CA ASN A 2 56.48 -8.64 -84.01
C ASN A 2 56.26 -10.07 -83.49
N THR A 3 56.85 -10.37 -82.33
CA THR A 3 56.39 -11.47 -81.46
C THR A 3 56.20 -10.90 -80.06
N VAL A 4 54.96 -10.99 -79.58
CA VAL A 4 54.42 -10.35 -78.39
C VAL A 4 54.78 -11.18 -77.15
N VAL A 5 55.32 -10.52 -76.12
CA VAL A 5 55.50 -11.07 -74.77
C VAL A 5 54.17 -10.99 -74.04
N SER A 6 53.67 -12.11 -73.51
CA SER A 6 52.48 -12.16 -72.66
C SER A 6 52.88 -12.50 -71.23
N VAL A 7 52.51 -11.61 -70.30
CA VAL A 7 52.81 -11.69 -68.87
C VAL A 7 51.67 -12.45 -68.19
N ALA A 8 51.98 -13.59 -67.57
CA ALA A 8 51.03 -14.35 -66.77
C ALA A 8 50.93 -13.75 -65.35
N SER A 9 49.74 -13.25 -65.01
CA SER A 9 49.37 -12.75 -63.68
C SER A 9 48.92 -13.92 -62.79
N LEU A 10 49.56 -14.09 -61.63
CA LEU A 10 49.11 -14.96 -60.54
C LEU A 10 48.20 -14.14 -59.61
N ALA A 11 46.89 -14.38 -59.67
CA ALA A 11 45.93 -13.86 -58.69
C ALA A 11 45.74 -14.91 -57.57
N SER A 12 46.12 -14.56 -56.35
CA SER A 12 45.77 -15.30 -55.14
C SER A 12 44.32 -15.02 -54.78
N ALA A 13 43.49 -16.06 -54.77
CA ALA A 13 42.11 -16.00 -54.26
C ALA A 13 42.13 -16.22 -52.74
N SER A 14 41.99 -15.13 -51.97
CA SER A 14 41.66 -15.20 -50.54
C SER A 14 40.19 -15.60 -50.39
N ALA A 15 39.95 -16.79 -49.83
CA ALA A 15 38.63 -17.23 -49.40
C ALA A 15 38.19 -16.38 -48.19
N MET A 16 37.26 -15.45 -48.39
CA MET A 16 36.57 -14.77 -47.30
C MET A 16 35.63 -15.76 -46.62
N ALA A 17 35.97 -16.13 -45.39
CA ALA A 17 35.06 -16.85 -44.50
C ALA A 17 33.84 -15.96 -44.21
N ALA A 18 32.64 -16.47 -44.52
CA ALA A 18 31.39 -15.83 -44.16
C ALA A 18 31.25 -15.79 -42.62
N PRO A 19 30.76 -14.67 -42.04
CA PRO A 19 30.53 -14.59 -40.60
C PRO A 19 29.48 -15.64 -40.18
N PRO A 20 29.62 -16.23 -38.97
CA PRO A 20 28.67 -17.19 -38.46
C PRO A 20 27.27 -16.55 -38.37
N ASN A 21 26.28 -17.25 -38.91
CA ASN A 21 24.87 -16.94 -38.78
C ASN A 21 24.51 -16.82 -37.29
N LEU A 22 24.38 -15.60 -36.78
CA LEU A 22 23.77 -15.33 -35.47
C LEU A 22 22.30 -15.69 -35.61
N SER A 23 21.90 -16.85 -35.08
CA SER A 23 20.49 -17.19 -34.92
C SER A 23 19.78 -16.03 -34.20
N PRO A 24 18.62 -15.57 -34.68
CA PRO A 24 17.89 -14.51 -34.02
C PRO A 24 17.65 -14.93 -32.58
N ALA A 25 18.09 -14.08 -31.64
CA ALA A 25 17.84 -14.28 -30.21
C ALA A 25 16.35 -14.54 -30.06
N SER A 26 16.00 -15.76 -29.64
CA SER A 26 14.61 -16.10 -29.36
C SER A 26 14.20 -15.20 -28.21
N THR A 27 13.29 -14.26 -28.47
CA THR A 27 12.72 -13.38 -27.45
C THR A 27 11.97 -14.28 -26.48
N GLU A 28 12.65 -14.71 -25.42
CA GLU A 28 12.05 -15.55 -24.40
C GLU A 28 11.00 -14.70 -23.69
N ILE A 29 9.73 -15.03 -23.95
CA ILE A 29 8.59 -14.31 -23.39
C ILE A 29 8.57 -14.57 -21.89
N HIS A 30 8.62 -13.50 -21.08
CA HIS A 30 8.57 -13.61 -19.63
C HIS A 30 7.28 -14.36 -19.21
N PRO A 31 7.36 -15.39 -18.34
CA PRO A 31 6.21 -16.24 -18.00
C PRO A 31 5.03 -15.48 -17.37
N ASP A 32 5.29 -14.30 -16.78
CA ASP A 32 4.28 -13.39 -16.21
C ASP A 32 4.08 -12.09 -17.02
N GLU A 33 4.44 -12.05 -18.30
CA GLU A 33 4.29 -10.85 -19.16
C GLU A 33 2.87 -10.24 -19.09
N LYS A 34 1.85 -11.10 -19.06
CA LYS A 34 0.44 -10.67 -18.95
C LYS A 34 0.13 -9.96 -17.63
N LEU A 35 0.69 -10.44 -16.50
CA LEU A 35 0.53 -9.76 -15.21
C LEU A 35 1.19 -8.39 -15.25
N LEU A 36 2.40 -8.30 -15.81
CA LEU A 36 3.15 -7.04 -15.91
C LEU A 36 2.43 -6.00 -16.80
N SER A 37 1.78 -6.44 -17.88
CA SER A 37 0.99 -5.56 -18.74
C SER A 37 -0.25 -5.02 -18.01
N PHE A 38 -0.94 -5.84 -17.21
CA PHE A 38 -2.05 -5.36 -16.37
C PHE A 38 -1.63 -4.35 -15.32
N ILE A 39 -0.45 -4.50 -14.70
CA ILE A 39 0.07 -3.48 -13.78
C ILE A 39 0.32 -2.15 -14.49
N SER A 40 0.80 -2.20 -15.72
CA SER A 40 1.00 -0.99 -16.52
C SER A 40 -0.35 -0.32 -16.83
N ARG A 41 -1.39 -1.11 -17.12
CA ARG A 41 -2.78 -0.62 -17.26
C ARG A 41 -3.31 -0.02 -15.96
N LEU A 42 -3.17 -0.69 -14.81
CA LEU A 42 -3.60 -0.17 -13.51
C LEU A 42 -2.92 1.14 -13.15
N LYS A 43 -1.60 1.29 -13.41
CA LYS A 43 -0.90 2.57 -13.22
C LYS A 43 -1.46 3.68 -14.10
N SER A 44 -1.83 3.36 -15.34
CA SER A 44 -2.46 4.33 -16.24
C SER A 44 -3.83 4.77 -15.72
N LEU A 45 -4.69 3.81 -15.34
CA LEU A 45 -6.00 4.08 -14.76
C LEU A 45 -5.90 4.87 -13.46
N ARG A 46 -4.92 4.55 -12.61
CA ARG A 46 -4.65 5.28 -11.38
C ARG A 46 -4.36 6.77 -11.61
N ARG A 47 -3.65 7.11 -12.69
CA ARG A 47 -3.41 8.51 -13.07
C ARG A 47 -4.70 9.19 -13.54
N ARG A 48 -5.50 8.51 -14.37
CA ARG A 48 -6.81 9.00 -14.81
C ARG A 48 -7.75 9.24 -13.61
N LEU A 49 -7.79 8.30 -12.66
CA LEU A 49 -8.60 8.40 -11.45
C LEU A 49 -8.21 9.61 -10.59
N LYS A 50 -6.90 9.88 -10.45
CA LYS A 50 -6.42 11.09 -9.75
C LYS A 50 -6.95 12.36 -10.44
N THR A 51 -6.90 12.42 -11.77
CA THR A 51 -7.44 13.56 -12.53
C THR A 51 -8.96 13.70 -12.35
N ALA A 52 -9.71 12.60 -12.33
CA ALA A 52 -11.15 12.61 -12.07
C ALA A 52 -11.49 13.04 -10.62
N ASP A 53 -10.71 12.61 -9.63
CA ASP A 53 -10.84 13.02 -8.23
C ASP A 53 -10.59 14.54 -8.05
N ASP A 54 -9.56 15.07 -8.72
CA ASP A 54 -9.30 16.51 -8.77
C ASP A 54 -10.47 17.27 -9.41
N ALA A 55 -11.10 16.70 -10.44
CA ALA A 55 -12.29 17.27 -11.08
C ALA A 55 -13.49 17.27 -10.11
N CYS A 56 -13.75 16.16 -9.42
CA CYS A 56 -14.78 16.07 -8.37
C CYS A 56 -14.57 17.12 -7.28
N SER A 57 -13.33 17.27 -6.80
CA SER A 57 -12.96 18.26 -5.80
C SER A 57 -13.20 19.70 -6.27
N LYS A 58 -12.83 20.02 -7.51
CA LYS A 58 -13.12 21.33 -8.12
C LYS A 58 -14.62 21.57 -8.27
N THR A 59 -15.39 20.55 -8.63
CA THR A 59 -16.84 20.66 -8.75
C THR A 59 -17.50 20.89 -7.39
N ARG A 60 -17.09 20.18 -6.33
CA ARG A 60 -17.54 20.44 -4.95
C ARG A 60 -17.25 21.88 -4.51
N ALA A 61 -16.08 22.42 -4.87
CA ALA A 61 -15.76 23.82 -4.61
C ALA A 61 -16.69 24.79 -5.35
N ARG A 62 -17.07 24.48 -6.61
CA ARG A 62 -18.07 25.26 -7.37
C ARG A 62 -19.45 25.19 -6.76
N VAL A 63 -19.90 24.01 -6.31
CA VAL A 63 -21.18 23.84 -5.61
C VAL A 63 -21.22 24.73 -4.38
N LYS A 64 -20.18 24.68 -3.53
CA LYS A 64 -20.06 25.53 -2.35
C LYS A 64 -20.08 27.03 -2.69
N ALA A 65 -19.36 27.44 -3.73
CA ALA A 65 -19.35 28.83 -4.20
C ALA A 65 -20.74 29.25 -4.71
N ALA A 66 -21.43 28.41 -5.47
CA ALA A 66 -22.75 28.67 -6.02
C ALA A 66 -23.84 28.68 -4.92
N GLU A 67 -23.73 27.79 -3.94
CA GLU A 67 -24.62 27.73 -2.78
C GLU A 67 -24.57 29.03 -1.97
N SER A 68 -23.37 29.63 -1.82
CA SER A 68 -23.17 30.90 -1.11
C SER A 68 -23.86 32.10 -1.75
N GLN A 69 -24.21 32.01 -3.04
CA GLN A 69 -24.86 33.09 -3.80
C GLN A 69 -26.39 32.95 -3.84
N LEU A 70 -26.92 31.79 -3.45
CA LEU A 70 -28.35 31.54 -3.48
C LEU A 70 -29.03 32.16 -2.25
N PRO A 71 -30.28 32.65 -2.39
CA PRO A 71 -31.02 33.22 -1.27
C PRO A 71 -31.17 32.20 -0.12
N PRO A 72 -31.25 32.65 1.14
CA PRO A 72 -31.47 31.74 2.25
C PRO A 72 -32.81 31.02 2.07
N LEU A 73 -32.84 29.73 2.41
CA LEU A 73 -34.09 28.98 2.44
C LEU A 73 -34.97 29.49 3.58
N PRO A 74 -36.30 29.26 3.50
CA PRO A 74 -37.17 29.49 4.65
C PRO A 74 -36.61 28.76 5.88
N PRO A 75 -36.55 29.41 7.05
CA PRO A 75 -36.06 28.75 8.26
C PRO A 75 -36.96 27.57 8.58
N GLU A 76 -36.36 26.46 9.02
CA GLU A 76 -37.14 25.35 9.57
C GLU A 76 -37.93 25.85 10.79
N PRO A 77 -39.20 25.45 10.95
CA PRO A 77 -39.95 25.71 12.18
C PRO A 77 -39.11 25.25 13.38
N GLU A 78 -38.96 26.11 14.38
CA GLU A 78 -38.23 25.76 15.60
C GLU A 78 -39.18 25.05 16.57
N PRO A 79 -38.70 24.04 17.32
CA PRO A 79 -39.48 23.46 18.41
C PRO A 79 -39.76 24.52 19.49
N PRO A 80 -40.78 24.34 20.34
CA PRO A 80 -41.00 25.26 21.45
C PRO A 80 -39.74 25.36 22.31
N SER A 81 -39.33 26.58 22.65
CA SER A 81 -38.02 26.87 23.26
C SER A 81 -37.74 26.10 24.54
N GLU A 82 -38.78 25.83 25.33
CA GLU A 82 -38.71 25.02 26.57
C GLU A 82 -38.35 23.54 26.33
N TYR A 83 -38.42 23.05 25.09
CA TYR A 83 -38.08 21.67 24.70
C TYR A 83 -36.92 21.57 23.69
N ALA A 84 -36.18 22.66 23.40
CA ALA A 84 -35.09 22.63 22.41
C ALA A 84 -34.01 21.57 22.75
N ASP A 85 -33.60 21.51 24.03
CA ASP A 85 -32.61 20.53 24.52
C ASP A 85 -33.14 19.08 24.51
N LEU A 86 -34.45 18.91 24.65
CA LEU A 86 -35.09 17.60 24.56
C LEU A 86 -35.14 17.15 23.09
N TRP A 87 -35.51 18.05 22.18
CA TRP A 87 -35.56 17.78 20.75
C TRP A 87 -34.20 17.32 20.19
N GLN A 88 -33.10 17.91 20.64
CA GLN A 88 -31.75 17.51 20.21
C GLN A 88 -31.31 16.12 20.68
N ARG A 89 -31.93 15.56 21.73
CA ARG A 89 -31.51 14.30 22.36
C ARG A 89 -32.51 13.16 22.18
N ILE A 90 -33.78 13.48 21.96
CA ILE A 90 -34.84 12.49 21.85
C ILE A 90 -34.70 11.71 20.54
N THR A 91 -34.84 10.40 20.61
CA THR A 91 -34.86 9.52 19.43
C THR A 91 -36.24 9.49 18.78
N ASN A 92 -36.30 9.09 17.50
CA ASN A 92 -37.57 8.86 16.80
C ASN A 92 -38.46 7.83 17.50
N ALA A 93 -37.89 6.88 18.24
CA ALA A 93 -38.65 5.88 18.99
C ALA A 93 -39.28 6.49 20.26
N GLU A 94 -38.53 7.30 20.99
CA GLU A 94 -39.01 7.99 22.20
C GLU A 94 -40.07 9.05 21.87
N MET A 95 -39.95 9.74 20.72
CA MET A 95 -40.98 10.66 20.25
C MET A 95 -42.35 9.97 20.12
N LYS A 96 -42.40 8.73 19.62
CA LYS A 96 -43.65 7.98 19.45
C LYS A 96 -44.32 7.57 20.76
N VAL A 97 -43.59 7.64 21.88
CA VAL A 97 -44.12 7.31 23.22
C VAL A 97 -44.67 8.56 23.92
N LEU A 98 -44.39 9.76 23.40
CA LEU A 98 -44.97 10.98 23.93
C LEU A 98 -46.50 10.98 23.73
N SER A 99 -47.21 11.54 24.71
CA SER A 99 -48.63 11.79 24.59
C SER A 99 -48.93 12.67 23.36
N ASP A 100 -50.03 12.41 22.64
CA ASP A 100 -50.50 13.25 21.51
C ASP A 100 -50.72 14.72 21.89
N LYS A 101 -50.84 15.01 23.20
CA LYS A 101 -50.98 16.36 23.75
C LYS A 101 -49.66 16.98 24.19
N HIS A 102 -48.55 16.24 24.13
CA HIS A 102 -47.24 16.75 24.47
C HIS A 102 -46.88 17.87 23.48
N PRO A 103 -46.34 19.03 23.92
CA PRO A 103 -46.08 20.16 23.03
C PRO A 103 -45.17 19.82 21.84
N LEU A 104 -44.16 18.97 22.02
CA LEU A 104 -43.34 18.46 20.90
C LEU A 104 -44.12 17.60 19.90
N ALA A 105 -45.04 16.74 20.35
CA ALA A 105 -45.84 15.90 19.46
C ALA A 105 -46.85 16.74 18.66
N VAL A 106 -47.45 17.75 19.30
CA VAL A 106 -48.31 18.75 18.64
C VAL A 106 -47.50 19.55 17.61
N TRP A 107 -46.33 20.06 18.00
CA TRP A 107 -45.45 20.80 17.11
C TRP A 107 -44.99 19.97 15.91
N GLU A 108 -44.56 18.72 16.12
CA GLU A 108 -44.10 17.83 15.05
C GLU A 108 -45.22 17.60 14.04
N ARG A 109 -46.44 17.31 14.51
CA ARG A 109 -47.61 17.14 13.65
C ARG A 109 -47.95 18.42 12.89
N ASP A 110 -48.02 19.54 13.58
CA ASP A 110 -48.49 20.81 13.02
C ASP A 110 -47.45 21.44 12.06
N THR A 111 -46.16 21.06 12.18
CA THR A 111 -45.07 21.54 11.32
C THR A 111 -44.56 20.51 10.31
N SER A 112 -45.07 19.26 10.35
CA SER A 112 -44.59 18.15 9.51
C SER A 112 -44.58 18.49 8.02
N ASP A 113 -45.68 19.05 7.52
CA ASP A 113 -45.83 19.42 6.12
C ASP A 113 -44.86 20.54 5.72
N ALA A 114 -44.68 21.55 6.58
CA ALA A 114 -43.76 22.66 6.35
C ALA A 114 -42.29 22.19 6.35
N ARG A 115 -41.89 21.37 7.33
CA ARG A 115 -40.54 20.77 7.39
C ARG A 115 -40.27 19.87 6.19
N THR A 116 -41.24 19.03 5.81
CA THR A 116 -41.15 18.19 4.61
C THR A 116 -41.00 19.02 3.34
N ALA A 117 -41.76 20.13 3.23
CA ALA A 117 -41.64 21.05 2.10
C ALA A 117 -40.26 21.73 2.07
N ILE A 118 -39.72 22.17 3.21
CA ILE A 118 -38.38 22.76 3.31
C ILE A 118 -37.29 21.76 2.93
N HIS A 119 -37.34 20.52 3.45
CA HIS A 119 -36.38 19.48 3.07
C HIS A 119 -36.47 19.10 1.59
N ARG A 120 -37.67 19.12 1.00
CA ARG A 120 -37.83 18.94 -0.44
C ARG A 120 -37.19 20.10 -1.21
N MET A 121 -37.43 21.35 -0.80
CA MET A 121 -36.77 22.52 -1.39
C MET A 121 -35.24 22.47 -1.27
N GLN A 122 -34.72 22.03 -0.11
CA GLN A 122 -33.28 21.82 0.11
C GLN A 122 -32.74 20.78 -0.87
N ARG A 123 -33.40 19.62 -0.98
CA ARG A 123 -33.01 18.54 -1.90
C ARG A 123 -33.07 18.98 -3.36
N ASP A 124 -34.18 19.57 -3.80
CA ASP A 124 -34.37 20.01 -5.17
C ASP A 124 -33.33 21.08 -5.55
N ARG A 125 -33.03 22.00 -4.63
CA ARG A 125 -31.95 22.98 -4.77
C ARG A 125 -30.58 22.33 -4.85
N GLN A 126 -30.30 21.31 -4.04
CA GLN A 126 -29.04 20.59 -4.08
C GLN A 126 -28.89 19.87 -5.43
N VAL A 127 -29.94 19.18 -5.90
CA VAL A 127 -29.95 18.53 -7.22
C VAL A 127 -29.70 19.53 -8.34
N GLU A 128 -30.36 20.69 -8.32
CA GLU A 128 -30.12 21.76 -9.29
C GLU A 128 -28.68 22.29 -9.24
N LEU A 129 -28.13 22.47 -8.03
CA LEU A 129 -26.74 22.88 -7.84
C LEU A 129 -25.76 21.84 -8.40
N ASP A 130 -25.99 20.58 -8.08
CA ASP A 130 -25.16 19.46 -8.51
C ASP A 130 -25.19 19.31 -10.03
N GLU A 131 -26.37 19.39 -10.65
CA GLU A 131 -26.53 19.39 -12.10
C GLU A 131 -25.83 20.59 -12.75
N ARG A 132 -26.07 21.80 -12.23
CA ARG A 132 -25.49 23.04 -12.77
C ARG A 132 -23.97 23.09 -12.63
N CYS A 133 -23.41 22.53 -11.57
CA CYS A 133 -21.97 22.48 -11.35
C CYS A 133 -21.28 21.29 -12.02
N GLY A 134 -22.04 20.32 -12.52
CA GLY A 134 -21.53 19.12 -13.18
C GLY A 134 -21.01 18.06 -12.22
N VAL A 135 -21.64 17.92 -11.04
CA VAL A 135 -21.26 16.91 -10.02
C VAL A 135 -21.44 15.51 -10.60
N TYR A 136 -22.63 15.20 -11.10
CA TYR A 136 -22.94 13.88 -11.63
C TYR A 136 -21.98 13.47 -12.76
N THR A 137 -21.65 14.38 -13.68
CA THR A 137 -20.69 14.07 -14.75
C THR A 137 -19.28 13.78 -14.22
N ALA A 138 -18.82 14.49 -13.18
CA ALA A 138 -17.51 14.26 -12.59
C ALA A 138 -17.48 12.94 -11.78
N GLU A 139 -18.56 12.64 -11.04
CA GLU A 139 -18.71 11.40 -10.28
C GLU A 139 -18.85 10.18 -11.21
N ASP A 140 -19.64 10.28 -12.29
CA ASP A 140 -19.77 9.24 -13.31
C ASP A 140 -18.42 8.89 -13.95
N GLU A 141 -17.58 9.91 -14.27
CA GLU A 141 -16.24 9.68 -14.82
C GLU A 141 -15.31 9.01 -13.80
N PHE A 142 -15.39 9.42 -12.54
CA PHE A 142 -14.63 8.79 -11.45
C PHE A 142 -15.03 7.32 -11.28
N ASP A 143 -16.33 7.05 -11.20
CA ASP A 143 -16.89 5.72 -10.99
C ASP A 143 -16.58 4.78 -12.16
N GLU A 144 -16.68 5.25 -13.41
CA GLU A 144 -16.30 4.47 -14.60
C GLU A 144 -14.82 4.03 -14.55
N ILE A 145 -13.92 4.94 -14.18
CA ILE A 145 -12.49 4.63 -14.06
C ILE A 145 -12.24 3.65 -12.89
N TRP A 146 -12.96 3.84 -11.79
CA TRP A 146 -12.85 2.98 -10.62
C TRP A 146 -13.32 1.55 -10.92
N ASP A 147 -14.46 1.41 -11.59
CA ASP A 147 -14.99 0.12 -12.04
C ASP A 147 -14.01 -0.58 -13.00
N GLU A 148 -13.41 0.16 -13.94
CA GLU A 148 -12.38 -0.37 -14.84
C GLU A 148 -11.15 -0.85 -14.04
N MET A 149 -10.72 -0.11 -13.01
CA MET A 149 -9.63 -0.52 -12.13
C MET A 149 -9.96 -1.81 -11.39
N GLN A 150 -11.18 -1.93 -10.84
CA GLN A 150 -11.64 -3.12 -10.13
C GLN A 150 -11.70 -4.35 -11.05
N GLU A 151 -12.17 -4.18 -12.29
CA GLU A 151 -12.17 -5.27 -13.27
C GLU A 151 -10.75 -5.74 -13.59
N VAL A 152 -9.81 -4.82 -13.86
CA VAL A 152 -8.41 -5.18 -14.09
C VAL A 152 -7.78 -5.83 -12.85
N GLY A 153 -8.14 -5.35 -11.65
CA GLY A 153 -7.75 -5.94 -10.37
C GLY A 153 -8.15 -7.40 -10.27
N ARG A 154 -9.43 -7.72 -10.48
CA ARG A 154 -9.93 -9.10 -10.51
C ARG A 154 -9.13 -9.99 -11.48
N VAL A 155 -8.89 -9.50 -12.70
CA VAL A 155 -8.12 -10.25 -13.70
C VAL A 155 -6.65 -10.47 -13.27
N VAL A 156 -6.04 -9.52 -12.57
CA VAL A 156 -4.70 -9.70 -11.99
C VAL A 156 -4.70 -10.83 -10.97
N TYR A 157 -5.65 -10.88 -10.04
CA TYR A 157 -5.69 -11.93 -9.03
C TYR A 157 -6.12 -13.29 -9.58
N ASP A 158 -6.95 -13.34 -10.60
CA ASP A 158 -7.30 -14.61 -11.27
C ASP A 158 -6.14 -15.20 -12.07
N THR A 159 -5.21 -14.36 -12.54
CA THR A 159 -4.05 -14.81 -13.31
C THR A 159 -2.98 -15.38 -12.37
N PRO A 160 -2.59 -16.67 -12.45
CA PRO A 160 -1.57 -17.23 -11.56
C PRO A 160 -0.19 -16.60 -11.81
N ALA A 161 0.51 -16.21 -10.74
CA ALA A 161 1.91 -15.82 -10.82
C ALA A 161 2.82 -17.05 -10.88
N ARG A 162 3.72 -17.09 -11.85
CA ARG A 162 4.66 -18.20 -12.07
C ARG A 162 6.06 -17.87 -11.57
N THR A 163 6.38 -16.60 -11.38
CA THR A 163 7.65 -16.12 -10.84
C THR A 163 7.43 -15.13 -9.71
N LEU A 164 8.53 -14.74 -9.06
CA LEU A 164 8.52 -13.69 -8.05
C LEU A 164 8.05 -12.34 -8.61
N ASP A 165 8.26 -12.08 -9.91
CA ASP A 165 7.79 -10.88 -10.60
C ASP A 165 6.27 -10.88 -10.80
N GLY A 166 5.67 -12.02 -11.17
CA GLY A 166 4.21 -12.15 -11.18
C GLY A 166 3.60 -11.94 -9.80
N LEU A 167 4.21 -12.49 -8.76
CA LEU A 167 3.71 -12.32 -7.39
C LEU A 167 3.85 -10.86 -6.94
N ARG A 168 4.92 -10.20 -7.37
CA ARG A 168 5.14 -8.79 -7.14
C ARG A 168 4.13 -7.91 -7.87
N ALA A 169 3.76 -8.29 -9.09
CA ALA A 169 2.69 -7.63 -9.83
C ALA A 169 1.38 -7.66 -9.03
N LYS A 170 0.98 -8.81 -8.48
CA LYS A 170 -0.23 -8.92 -7.64
C LYS A 170 -0.20 -8.02 -6.41
N VAL A 171 0.91 -7.99 -5.67
CA VAL A 171 1.05 -7.09 -4.50
C VAL A 171 0.98 -5.61 -4.92
N LEU A 172 1.58 -5.26 -6.06
CA LEU A 172 1.49 -3.89 -6.56
C LEU A 172 0.07 -3.53 -7.02
N ALA A 173 -0.70 -4.48 -7.54
CA ALA A 173 -2.12 -4.27 -7.85
C ALA A 173 -2.92 -3.95 -6.59
N LEU A 174 -2.69 -4.66 -5.47
CA LEU A 174 -3.35 -4.36 -4.18
C LEU A 174 -3.14 -2.91 -3.83
N LYS A 175 -1.89 -2.47 -3.95
CA LYS A 175 -1.52 -1.11 -3.60
C LYS A 175 -2.18 -0.04 -4.48
N LEU A 176 -2.35 -0.33 -5.78
CA LEU A 176 -3.01 0.57 -6.72
C LEU A 176 -4.52 0.65 -6.47
N LEU A 177 -5.11 -0.43 -5.94
CA LEU A 177 -6.53 -0.61 -5.64
C LEU A 177 -6.91 -0.26 -4.20
N ALA A 178 -5.95 -0.10 -3.28
CA ALA A 178 -6.17 0.29 -1.88
C ALA A 178 -6.55 1.78 -1.73
N TRP A 179 -7.56 2.22 -2.47
CA TRP A 179 -8.27 3.49 -2.26
C TRP A 179 -9.68 3.28 -1.71
N ALA A 180 -10.22 2.07 -1.84
CA ALA A 180 -11.37 1.66 -1.05
C ALA A 180 -10.86 0.98 0.23
N ASP A 181 -11.53 1.27 1.34
CA ASP A 181 -11.42 0.49 2.57
C ASP A 181 -11.88 -0.98 2.34
N ASP A 182 -12.53 -1.24 1.22
CA ASP A 182 -12.98 -2.55 0.74
C ASP A 182 -11.99 -3.18 -0.25
N VAL A 183 -10.78 -3.52 0.21
CA VAL A 183 -9.98 -4.50 -0.54
C VAL A 183 -10.67 -5.85 -0.37
N ASP A 184 -11.19 -6.40 -1.47
CA ASP A 184 -11.91 -7.65 -1.48
C ASP A 184 -11.08 -8.77 -0.81
N ASP A 185 -11.59 -9.33 0.28
CA ASP A 185 -10.96 -10.40 1.06
C ASP A 185 -10.56 -11.60 0.18
N GLU A 186 -11.18 -11.72 -1.00
CA GLU A 186 -10.91 -12.77 -2.00
C GLU A 186 -9.53 -12.66 -2.68
N TRP A 187 -8.86 -11.50 -2.64
CA TRP A 187 -7.59 -11.28 -3.37
C TRP A 187 -6.37 -11.88 -2.65
N TRP A 188 -6.37 -11.88 -1.32
CA TRP A 188 -5.28 -12.45 -0.52
C TRP A 188 -5.10 -13.96 -0.68
N PRO A 189 -6.18 -14.79 -0.70
CA PRO A 189 -6.09 -16.20 -1.04
C PRO A 189 -5.34 -16.48 -2.35
N SER A 190 -5.48 -15.60 -3.35
CA SER A 190 -4.76 -15.73 -4.62
C SER A 190 -3.25 -15.54 -4.48
N ILE A 191 -2.81 -14.47 -3.81
CA ILE A 191 -1.38 -14.21 -3.53
C ILE A 191 -0.79 -15.37 -2.72
N ARG A 192 -1.50 -15.83 -1.69
CA ARG A 192 -1.08 -16.96 -0.86
C ARG A 192 -0.89 -18.24 -1.68
N ARG A 193 -1.84 -18.55 -2.57
CA ARG A 193 -1.76 -19.73 -3.45
C ARG A 193 -0.52 -19.68 -4.35
N ASP A 194 -0.20 -18.52 -4.89
CA ASP A 194 0.96 -18.34 -5.76
C ASP A 194 2.28 -18.44 -5.00
N ILE A 195 2.36 -17.88 -3.78
CA ILE A 195 3.53 -18.08 -2.89
C ILE A 195 3.81 -19.57 -2.71
N LEU A 196 2.79 -20.35 -2.32
CA LEU A 196 2.94 -21.79 -2.10
C LEU A 196 3.35 -22.53 -3.37
N THR A 197 2.86 -22.09 -4.53
CA THR A 197 3.19 -22.70 -5.82
C THR A 197 4.66 -22.43 -6.19
N ILE A 198 5.10 -21.18 -6.08
CA ILE A 198 6.48 -20.77 -6.39
C ILE A 198 7.47 -21.47 -5.45
N SER A 199 7.17 -21.54 -4.14
CA SER A 199 8.03 -22.21 -3.16
C SER A 199 8.21 -23.71 -3.46
N ARG A 200 7.17 -24.39 -3.96
CA ARG A 200 7.25 -25.82 -4.32
C ARG A 200 8.11 -26.05 -5.57
N VAL A 201 8.02 -25.18 -6.57
CA VAL A 201 8.82 -25.28 -7.79
C VAL A 201 10.30 -25.00 -7.49
N GLY A 202 10.59 -24.00 -6.65
CA GLY A 202 11.96 -23.72 -6.20
C GLY A 202 12.59 -24.87 -5.40
N SER A 203 11.79 -25.59 -4.63
CA SER A 203 12.25 -26.75 -3.84
C SER A 203 12.56 -27.99 -4.70
N ALA A 204 11.93 -28.13 -5.87
CA ALA A 204 12.09 -29.31 -6.72
C ALA A 204 13.37 -29.27 -7.60
N SER A 205 13.94 -28.09 -7.85
CA SER A 205 15.18 -27.93 -8.63
C SER A 205 16.44 -27.88 -7.76
N ILE A 206 16.30 -27.69 -6.46
CA ILE A 206 17.40 -27.74 -5.51
C ILE A 206 17.48 -29.17 -4.96
N VAL A 207 18.02 -30.09 -5.76
CA VAL A 207 18.61 -31.33 -5.22
C VAL A 207 19.94 -30.92 -4.59
N VAL A 208 19.86 -30.23 -3.45
CA VAL A 208 21.01 -30.10 -2.54
C VAL A 208 21.23 -31.50 -1.99
N GLN A 209 22.44 -32.01 -2.19
CA GLN A 209 22.86 -33.26 -1.60
C GLN A 209 22.63 -33.18 -0.10
N ASP A 210 21.86 -34.15 0.39
CA ASP A 210 21.45 -34.36 1.77
C ASP A 210 22.64 -34.78 2.63
N GLU A 211 23.63 -33.90 2.75
CA GLU A 211 24.74 -34.04 3.68
C GLU A 211 24.33 -33.41 5.02
N ALA A 212 23.59 -34.21 5.79
CA ALA A 212 23.48 -34.16 7.25
C ALA A 212 23.67 -32.76 7.88
N LEU A 213 22.75 -31.83 7.56
CA LEU A 213 22.54 -30.67 8.40
C LEU A 213 22.01 -31.20 9.75
N SER A 214 22.91 -31.23 10.73
CA SER A 214 22.58 -31.29 12.15
C SER A 214 21.40 -30.36 12.42
N PRO A 215 20.46 -30.69 13.33
CA PRO A 215 19.23 -29.92 13.55
C PRO A 215 19.61 -28.46 13.71
N SER A 216 19.45 -27.69 12.64
CA SER A 216 19.87 -26.31 12.59
C SER A 216 19.08 -25.60 13.67
N GLU A 217 19.76 -24.75 14.44
CA GLU A 217 19.07 -23.86 15.37
C GLU A 217 17.89 -23.23 14.64
N SER A 218 16.68 -23.53 15.13
CA SER A 218 15.43 -23.08 14.52
C SER A 218 15.53 -21.56 14.31
N ASP A 219 15.21 -21.09 13.10
CA ASP A 219 15.24 -19.66 12.77
C ASP A 219 14.54 -18.87 13.91
N PRO A 220 15.20 -17.85 14.49
CA PRO A 220 14.70 -17.14 15.67
C PRO A 220 13.28 -16.59 15.49
N ILE A 221 12.86 -16.34 14.24
CA ILE A 221 11.51 -15.86 13.95
C ILE A 221 10.41 -16.82 14.38
N PHE A 222 10.64 -18.13 14.36
CA PHE A 222 9.65 -19.12 14.81
C PHE A 222 9.36 -18.99 16.30
N ALA A 223 10.40 -18.78 17.10
CA ALA A 223 10.26 -18.55 18.53
C ALA A 223 9.51 -17.24 18.81
N ALA A 224 9.81 -16.18 18.05
CA ALA A 224 9.13 -14.90 18.19
C ALA A 224 7.64 -14.98 17.81
N ILE A 225 7.30 -15.68 16.73
CA ILE A 225 5.90 -15.96 16.33
C ILE A 225 5.16 -16.71 17.45
N GLN A 226 5.77 -17.74 18.01
CA GLN A 226 5.15 -18.52 19.09
C GLN A 226 4.96 -17.69 20.36
N GLN A 227 5.92 -16.82 20.68
CA GLN A 227 5.83 -15.92 21.83
C GLN A 227 4.67 -14.93 21.66
N ASP A 228 4.49 -14.36 20.47
CA ASP A 228 3.41 -13.43 20.18
C ASP A 228 2.03 -14.11 20.28
N ARG A 229 1.86 -15.29 19.65
CA ARG A 229 0.64 -16.11 19.79
C ARG A 229 0.28 -16.38 21.24
N SER A 230 1.26 -16.81 22.04
CA SER A 230 1.05 -17.15 23.44
C SER A 230 0.67 -15.91 24.27
N ALA A 231 1.27 -14.75 23.99
CA ALA A 231 0.96 -13.51 24.67
C ALA A 231 -0.44 -13.00 24.31
N TYR A 232 -0.84 -13.14 23.04
CA TYR A 232 -2.16 -12.80 22.54
C TYR A 232 -3.25 -13.69 23.17
N GLU A 233 -3.06 -15.01 23.18
CA GLU A 233 -3.97 -15.95 23.85
C GLU A 233 -4.15 -15.63 25.33
N ALA A 234 -3.05 -15.28 26.03
CA ALA A 234 -3.10 -14.89 27.44
C ALA A 234 -3.86 -13.57 27.65
N PHE A 235 -3.75 -12.61 26.72
CA PHE A 235 -4.54 -11.38 26.72
C PHE A 235 -6.04 -11.66 26.56
N PHE A 236 -6.44 -12.46 25.57
CA PHE A 236 -7.86 -12.82 25.36
C PHE A 236 -8.43 -13.69 26.47
N ALA A 237 -7.64 -14.58 27.06
CA ALA A 237 -8.03 -15.29 28.27
C ALA A 237 -8.32 -14.31 29.42
N ARG A 238 -7.54 -13.23 29.54
CA ARG A 238 -7.79 -12.20 30.56
C ARG A 238 -9.04 -11.36 30.25
N CYS A 239 -9.28 -11.00 28.98
CA CYS A 239 -10.50 -10.29 28.58
C CYS A 239 -11.75 -11.08 29.00
N ARG A 240 -11.81 -12.37 28.66
CA ARG A 240 -12.93 -13.24 29.05
C ARG A 240 -13.18 -13.28 30.55
N ILE A 241 -12.11 -13.39 31.35
CA ILE A 241 -12.23 -13.40 32.81
C ILE A 241 -12.81 -12.07 33.33
N GLU A 242 -12.41 -10.92 32.75
CA GLU A 242 -12.92 -9.61 33.15
C GLU A 242 -14.36 -9.36 32.71
N ASP A 243 -14.73 -9.81 31.52
CA ASP A 243 -16.11 -9.77 31.03
C ASP A 243 -17.01 -10.62 31.94
N GLU A 244 -16.64 -11.86 32.25
CA GLU A 244 -17.37 -12.74 33.17
C GLU A 244 -17.51 -12.14 34.59
N MET A 245 -16.48 -11.45 35.08
CA MET A 245 -16.55 -10.76 36.37
C MET A 245 -17.49 -9.55 36.32
N SER A 246 -17.44 -8.78 35.23
CA SER A 246 -18.31 -7.63 34.99
C SER A 246 -19.79 -8.05 34.92
N GLU A 247 -20.09 -9.14 34.21
CA GLU A 247 -21.43 -9.74 34.13
C GLU A 247 -21.97 -10.16 35.50
N ARG A 248 -21.09 -10.61 36.41
CA ARG A 248 -21.45 -10.92 37.81
C ARG A 248 -21.56 -9.69 38.71
N GLY A 249 -21.29 -8.49 38.20
CA GLY A 249 -21.32 -7.24 38.96
C GLY A 249 -20.12 -7.06 39.90
N GLU A 250 -19.04 -7.82 39.71
CA GLU A 250 -17.83 -7.72 40.53
C GLU A 250 -17.01 -6.49 40.12
N LYS A 251 -16.97 -5.45 40.97
CA LYS A 251 -16.11 -4.29 40.75
C LYS A 251 -14.68 -4.56 41.20
N ARG A 252 -13.72 -4.43 40.29
CA ARG A 252 -12.28 -4.50 40.58
C ARG A 252 -11.69 -3.10 40.74
N ALA A 253 -10.62 -3.00 41.52
CA ALA A 253 -9.84 -1.78 41.57
C ALA A 253 -9.11 -1.60 40.23
N CYS A 254 -9.27 -0.42 39.63
CA CYS A 254 -8.52 -0.02 38.46
C CYS A 254 -7.04 0.16 38.81
N ALA A 255 -6.15 -0.08 37.84
CA ALA A 255 -4.74 0.24 38.00
C ALA A 255 -4.55 1.77 38.11
N PRO A 256 -3.50 2.25 38.80
CA PRO A 256 -3.27 3.69 38.92
C PRO A 256 -3.15 4.37 37.54
N GLY A 257 -4.08 5.29 37.24
CA GLY A 257 -4.09 6.04 35.98
C GLY A 257 -4.63 5.29 34.76
N ASP A 258 -5.21 4.10 34.94
CA ASP A 258 -5.77 3.29 33.87
C ASP A 258 -7.17 2.81 34.26
N TYR A 259 -8.10 2.70 33.32
CA TYR A 259 -9.46 2.21 33.60
C TYR A 259 -9.49 0.67 33.76
N ARG A 260 -8.45 -0.02 33.31
CA ARG A 260 -8.31 -1.48 33.35
C ARG A 260 -7.78 -1.96 34.69
N THR A 261 -7.90 -3.26 34.97
CA THR A 261 -7.28 -3.86 36.17
C THR A 261 -5.76 -3.97 36.02
N PRO A 262 -4.99 -4.10 37.13
CA PRO A 262 -3.56 -4.33 37.07
C PRO A 262 -3.16 -5.57 36.24
N GLU A 263 -3.93 -6.65 36.29
CA GLU A 263 -3.60 -7.85 35.53
C GLU A 263 -3.92 -7.70 34.04
N MET A 264 -4.95 -6.94 33.68
CA MET A 264 -5.23 -6.60 32.27
C MET A 264 -4.12 -5.71 31.70
N VAL A 265 -3.69 -4.68 32.45
CA VAL A 265 -2.54 -3.85 32.05
C VAL A 265 -1.30 -4.72 31.84
N ALA A 266 -1.05 -5.68 32.73
CA ALA A 266 0.07 -6.63 32.57
C ALA A 266 -0.08 -7.56 31.35
N ALA A 267 -1.30 -7.99 31.00
CA ALA A 267 -1.57 -8.79 29.82
C ALA A 267 -1.35 -7.98 28.53
N VAL A 268 -1.89 -6.76 28.46
CA VAL A 268 -1.69 -5.82 27.35
C VAL A 268 -0.20 -5.53 27.15
N ASN A 269 0.53 -5.20 28.21
CA ASN A 269 1.97 -4.90 28.11
C ASN A 269 2.79 -6.11 27.65
N ARG A 270 2.40 -7.34 28.03
CA ARG A 270 3.04 -8.56 27.52
C ARG A 270 2.77 -8.79 26.04
N SER A 271 1.54 -8.59 25.59
CA SER A 271 1.19 -8.66 24.16
C SER A 271 1.96 -7.61 23.35
N ARG A 272 2.00 -6.35 23.80
CA ARG A 272 2.81 -5.29 23.16
C ARG A 272 4.28 -5.65 23.08
N ALA A 273 4.87 -6.13 24.18
CA ALA A 273 6.27 -6.55 24.20
C ALA A 273 6.56 -7.71 23.25
N ALA A 274 5.64 -8.68 23.12
CA ALA A 274 5.79 -9.80 22.21
C ALA A 274 5.70 -9.37 20.74
N ARG A 275 4.74 -8.51 20.38
CA ARG A 275 4.67 -7.91 19.03
C ARG A 275 5.91 -7.10 18.68
N ALA A 276 6.40 -6.28 19.62
CA ALA A 276 7.64 -5.54 19.43
C ALA A 276 8.84 -6.48 19.25
N ALA A 277 8.94 -7.57 20.02
CA ALA A 277 10.00 -8.58 19.85
C ALA A 277 9.91 -9.26 18.48
N LEU A 278 8.70 -9.62 18.05
CA LEU A 278 8.45 -10.17 16.73
C LEU A 278 8.87 -9.20 15.62
N ALA A 279 8.45 -7.94 15.71
CA ALA A 279 8.83 -6.87 14.78
C ALA A 279 10.35 -6.66 14.70
N ASN A 280 11.10 -6.93 15.77
CA ASN A 280 12.56 -6.81 15.82
C ASN A 280 13.31 -8.09 15.43
N THR A 281 12.61 -9.22 15.26
CA THR A 281 13.26 -10.50 14.99
C THR A 281 13.44 -10.69 13.49
N THR A 282 14.70 -10.82 13.05
CA THR A 282 15.06 -11.00 11.64
C THR A 282 15.01 -12.48 11.28
N PRO A 283 14.09 -12.91 10.39
CA PRO A 283 14.22 -14.22 9.76
C PRO A 283 15.58 -14.38 9.08
N THR A 284 16.29 -15.45 9.43
CA THR A 284 17.63 -15.78 8.91
C THR A 284 17.59 -16.86 7.84
N THR A 285 16.42 -17.45 7.59
CA THR A 285 16.17 -18.49 6.58
C THR A 285 14.99 -18.10 5.67
N PRO A 286 14.94 -18.60 4.42
CA PRO A 286 13.79 -18.41 3.55
C PRO A 286 12.49 -18.95 4.15
N GLU A 287 12.55 -20.09 4.85
CA GLU A 287 11.42 -20.71 5.53
C GLU A 287 10.91 -19.84 6.67
N GLY A 288 11.81 -19.26 7.47
CA GLY A 288 11.47 -18.31 8.53
C GLY A 288 10.84 -17.03 7.99
N LEU A 289 11.36 -16.48 6.88
CA LEU A 289 10.78 -15.32 6.23
C LEU A 289 9.36 -15.61 5.72
N ALA A 290 9.15 -16.76 5.08
CA ALA A 290 7.84 -17.19 4.62
C ALA A 290 6.86 -17.38 5.79
N ALA A 291 7.30 -18.00 6.89
CA ALA A 291 6.51 -18.16 8.10
C ALA A 291 6.12 -16.81 8.71
N TYR A 292 7.05 -15.85 8.75
CA TYR A 292 6.79 -14.53 9.26
C TYR A 292 5.75 -13.77 8.45
N LEU A 293 5.90 -13.78 7.13
CA LEU A 293 4.94 -13.12 6.23
C LEU A 293 3.55 -13.77 6.32
N ASN A 294 3.47 -15.10 6.41
CA ASN A 294 2.21 -15.80 6.61
C ASN A 294 1.56 -15.42 7.94
N TYR A 295 2.35 -15.31 9.02
CA TYR A 295 1.88 -14.86 10.32
C TYR A 295 1.35 -13.42 10.25
N VAL A 296 2.11 -12.49 9.67
CA VAL A 296 1.64 -11.10 9.52
C VAL A 296 0.34 -11.02 8.73
N VAL A 297 0.24 -11.77 7.62
CA VAL A 297 -0.99 -11.83 6.81
C VAL A 297 -2.16 -12.40 7.61
N GLU A 298 -1.98 -13.51 8.32
CA GLU A 298 -3.00 -14.14 9.18
C GLU A 298 -3.59 -13.15 10.19
N TRP A 299 -2.76 -12.31 10.79
CA TRP A 299 -3.15 -11.39 11.86
C TRP A 299 -3.60 -10.00 11.39
N SER A 300 -3.32 -9.64 10.14
CA SER A 300 -3.73 -8.36 9.56
C SER A 300 -5.19 -8.30 9.07
N PHE A 301 -5.94 -9.40 9.14
CA PHE A 301 -7.34 -9.45 8.70
C PHE A 301 -8.34 -8.87 9.70
N ASP A 302 -8.07 -8.99 11.01
CA ASP A 302 -9.04 -8.58 12.05
C ASP A 302 -8.68 -7.25 12.73
N GLU A 303 -7.40 -6.89 12.81
CA GLU A 303 -6.90 -5.62 13.37
C GLU A 303 -5.56 -5.22 12.70
N VAL A 304 -5.19 -3.94 12.75
CA VAL A 304 -3.84 -3.49 12.36
C VAL A 304 -2.82 -4.11 13.32
N MET A 305 -2.15 -5.17 12.87
CA MET A 305 -1.22 -5.96 13.68
C MET A 305 -0.17 -5.10 14.42
N PHE A 306 0.33 -4.05 13.75
CA PHE A 306 1.22 -3.03 14.29
C PHE A 306 0.46 -1.71 14.38
N GLY A 307 -0.22 -1.50 15.50
CA GLY A 307 -1.20 -0.41 15.67
C GLY A 307 -0.59 0.98 15.91
N ASP A 308 0.72 1.07 16.10
CA ASP A 308 1.44 2.34 16.17
C ASP A 308 2.50 2.46 15.04
N ASP A 309 2.78 3.70 14.65
CA ASP A 309 3.72 4.01 13.56
C ASP A 309 5.13 3.49 13.85
N GLU A 310 5.51 3.38 15.13
CA GLU A 310 6.83 2.92 15.54
C GLU A 310 7.00 1.40 15.35
N GLU A 311 6.06 0.59 15.84
CA GLU A 311 6.00 -0.87 15.65
C GLU A 311 5.99 -1.21 14.17
N THR A 312 5.19 -0.47 13.39
CA THR A 312 5.18 -0.58 11.93
C THR A 312 6.58 -0.31 11.39
N GLN A 313 7.19 0.85 11.65
CA GLN A 313 8.54 1.18 11.17
C GLN A 313 9.63 0.17 11.58
N ILE A 314 9.51 -0.45 12.75
CA ILE A 314 10.42 -1.50 13.21
C ILE A 314 10.26 -2.77 12.37
N PHE A 315 9.03 -3.28 12.20
CA PHE A 315 8.74 -4.45 11.37
C PHE A 315 9.37 -4.34 9.98
N ILE A 316 9.25 -3.16 9.41
CA ILE A 316 9.74 -2.80 8.08
C ILE A 316 11.24 -2.91 7.96
N ARG A 317 11.95 -2.31 8.93
CA ARG A 317 13.41 -2.31 8.97
C ARG A 317 13.91 -3.75 9.12
N THR A 318 13.24 -4.53 9.94
CA THR A 318 13.55 -5.95 10.17
C THR A 318 13.31 -6.79 8.92
N LEU A 319 12.16 -6.61 8.25
CA LEU A 319 11.87 -7.29 6.99
C LEU A 319 12.92 -6.96 5.92
N ARG A 320 13.28 -5.67 5.80
CA ARG A 320 14.36 -5.23 4.90
C ARG A 320 15.70 -5.88 5.25
N ARG A 321 16.08 -5.92 6.53
CA ARG A 321 17.35 -6.53 6.99
C ARG A 321 17.38 -8.02 6.63
N SER A 322 16.28 -8.73 6.92
CA SER A 322 16.14 -10.17 6.66
C SER A 322 16.35 -10.49 5.19
N VAL A 323 15.70 -9.73 4.31
CA VAL A 323 15.88 -9.88 2.86
C VAL A 323 17.33 -9.61 2.44
N PHE A 324 17.97 -8.57 2.98
CA PHE A 324 19.36 -8.24 2.61
C PHE A 324 20.36 -9.32 3.04
N GLU A 325 20.21 -9.85 4.26
CA GLU A 325 21.06 -10.92 4.78
C GLU A 325 20.88 -12.21 3.99
N LEU A 326 19.64 -12.60 3.71
CA LEU A 326 19.31 -13.78 2.90
C LEU A 326 19.90 -13.70 1.49
N LEU A 327 19.82 -12.52 0.86
CA LEU A 327 20.36 -12.33 -0.49
C LEU A 327 21.88 -12.25 -0.50
N SER A 328 22.50 -11.71 0.55
CA SER A 328 23.96 -11.69 0.69
C SER A 328 24.54 -13.09 0.92
N ALA A 329 23.72 -14.02 1.42
CA ALA A 329 24.09 -15.42 1.65
C ALA A 329 23.95 -16.31 0.40
N LEU A 330 23.26 -15.85 -0.66
CA LEU A 330 23.18 -16.61 -1.91
C LEU A 330 24.57 -16.71 -2.58
N PRO A 331 24.97 -17.88 -3.10
CA PRO A 331 26.24 -18.04 -3.80
C PRO A 331 26.33 -17.07 -4.98
N SER A 332 27.43 -16.32 -5.09
CA SER A 332 27.65 -15.26 -6.09
C SER A 332 27.84 -15.76 -7.53
N ALA A 333 27.24 -16.89 -7.89
CA ALA A 333 27.59 -17.69 -9.07
C ALA A 333 27.33 -17.01 -10.42
N ASP A 334 26.72 -15.82 -10.48
CA ASP A 334 26.46 -15.11 -11.73
C ASP A 334 26.62 -13.58 -11.66
N ARG A 335 27.44 -13.07 -10.73
CA ARG A 335 27.83 -11.64 -10.76
C ARG A 335 28.82 -11.38 -11.89
N THR A 336 28.29 -11.27 -13.10
CA THR A 336 28.96 -10.49 -14.15
C THR A 336 29.24 -9.09 -13.61
N GLU A 337 30.44 -8.55 -13.90
CA GLU A 337 30.82 -7.20 -13.45
C GLU A 337 29.70 -6.20 -13.77
N PRO A 338 29.33 -5.32 -12.82
CA PRO A 338 28.30 -4.32 -13.07
C PRO A 338 28.73 -3.47 -14.27
N PRO A 339 27.80 -3.09 -15.18
CA PRO A 339 28.14 -2.17 -16.25
C PRO A 339 28.73 -0.89 -15.65
N ALA A 340 29.78 -0.34 -16.27
CA ALA A 340 30.59 0.77 -15.75
C ALA A 340 29.82 2.08 -15.49
N ASP A 341 28.52 2.12 -15.77
CA ASP A 341 27.65 3.29 -15.74
C ASP A 341 26.56 3.17 -14.64
N ASP A 342 26.95 3.02 -13.36
CA ASP A 342 26.00 3.18 -12.23
C ASP A 342 25.70 4.68 -12.02
N GLU A 343 24.62 5.17 -12.63
CA GLU A 343 24.20 6.59 -12.54
C GLU A 343 23.60 6.98 -11.19
N THR A 344 23.33 6.01 -10.31
CA THR A 344 22.60 6.22 -9.05
C THR A 344 23.24 7.28 -8.13
N PRO A 345 24.56 7.30 -7.90
CA PRO A 345 25.20 8.33 -7.07
C PRO A 345 25.04 9.74 -7.65
N ARG A 346 25.06 9.86 -8.98
CA ARG A 346 24.92 11.14 -9.70
C ARG A 346 23.49 11.67 -9.60
N LEU A 347 22.49 10.79 -9.69
CA LEU A 347 21.08 11.15 -9.53
C LEU A 347 20.77 11.56 -8.08
N ILE A 348 21.29 10.83 -7.08
CA ILE A 348 21.17 11.20 -5.65
C ILE A 348 21.77 12.60 -5.39
N ALA A 349 22.93 12.89 -5.98
CA ALA A 349 23.56 14.21 -5.86
C ALA A 349 22.73 15.32 -6.54
N ALA A 350 22.19 15.07 -7.74
CA ALA A 350 21.35 16.02 -8.48
C ALA A 350 20.06 16.35 -7.70
N HIS A 351 19.40 15.35 -7.13
CA HIS A 351 18.18 15.55 -6.35
C HIS A 351 18.42 16.29 -5.04
N ARG A 352 19.54 16.01 -4.35
CA ARG A 352 19.94 16.79 -3.16
C ARG A 352 20.24 18.26 -3.51
N ALA A 353 20.87 18.51 -4.65
CA ALA A 353 21.14 19.87 -5.13
C ALA A 353 19.86 20.62 -5.52
N ALA A 354 18.90 19.96 -6.19
CA ALA A 354 17.60 20.53 -6.51
C ALA A 354 16.84 20.94 -5.24
N PHE A 355 16.78 20.06 -4.24
CA PHE A 355 16.14 20.38 -2.95
C PHE A 355 16.81 21.55 -2.21
N ALA A 356 18.15 21.61 -2.22
CA ALA A 356 18.88 22.70 -1.57
C ALA A 356 18.66 24.06 -2.25
N ALA A 357 18.32 24.08 -3.55
CA ALA A 357 18.06 25.30 -4.30
C ALA A 357 16.64 25.87 -4.10
N ILE A 358 15.70 25.09 -3.56
CA ILE A 358 14.27 25.41 -3.51
C ILE A 358 13.82 25.95 -2.13
N ALA A 359 14.73 26.15 -1.17
CA ALA A 359 14.42 26.77 0.12
C ALA A 359 14.11 28.29 -0.04
N GLY A 360 12.87 28.62 -0.45
CA GLY A 360 12.29 29.96 -0.57
C GLY A 360 10.77 29.94 -0.29
N PRO A 361 10.11 31.11 -0.14
CA PRO A 361 8.81 31.24 0.53
C PRO A 361 7.61 30.65 -0.24
N ASP A 362 6.73 30.00 0.53
CA ASP A 362 5.38 29.40 0.41
C ASP A 362 4.62 29.28 -0.94
N ASP A 363 4.92 30.04 -1.98
CA ASP A 363 4.17 30.00 -3.26
C ASP A 363 4.67 28.91 -4.25
N VAL A 364 5.54 28.00 -3.80
CA VAL A 364 6.22 26.99 -4.66
C VAL A 364 5.59 25.59 -4.54
N ILE A 365 4.60 25.38 -3.65
CA ILE A 365 4.13 24.04 -3.25
C ILE A 365 3.54 23.21 -4.41
N ASP A 366 2.82 23.85 -5.36
CA ASP A 366 2.23 23.11 -6.49
C ASP A 366 3.25 22.76 -7.59
N GLN A 367 4.26 23.62 -7.83
CA GLN A 367 5.36 23.31 -8.75
C GLN A 367 6.36 22.32 -8.15
N LEU A 368 6.43 22.25 -6.82
CA LEU A 368 7.21 21.28 -6.05
C LEU A 368 6.69 19.85 -6.29
N SER A 369 5.38 19.62 -6.31
CA SER A 369 4.81 18.26 -6.49
C SER A 369 5.25 17.61 -7.81
N ASP A 370 5.23 18.35 -8.93
CA ASP A 370 5.53 17.79 -10.25
C ASP A 370 7.03 17.57 -10.47
N ALA A 371 7.87 18.52 -10.06
CA ALA A 371 9.33 18.40 -10.15
C ALA A 371 9.88 17.34 -9.17
N GLU A 372 9.28 17.22 -7.99
CA GLU A 372 9.60 16.17 -7.01
C GLU A 372 9.16 14.79 -7.53
N ASP A 373 7.99 14.65 -8.15
CA ASP A 373 7.56 13.41 -8.76
C ASP A 373 8.43 13.02 -9.96
N GLU A 374 8.89 13.97 -10.78
CA GLU A 374 9.78 13.71 -11.92
C GLU A 374 11.19 13.29 -11.46
N HIS A 375 11.78 14.01 -10.51
CA HIS A 375 13.09 13.66 -9.94
C HIS A 375 13.06 12.39 -9.08
N ARG A 376 11.97 12.13 -8.34
CA ARG A 376 11.72 10.81 -7.75
C ARG A 376 11.67 9.79 -8.86
N THR A 377 10.84 9.95 -9.88
CA THR A 377 10.74 8.97 -10.97
C THR A 377 12.12 8.65 -11.61
N ALA A 378 12.98 9.66 -11.80
CA ALA A 378 14.35 9.48 -12.30
C ALA A 378 15.28 8.75 -11.31
N LEU A 379 15.31 9.13 -10.03
CA LEU A 379 16.07 8.43 -8.98
C LEU A 379 15.61 6.97 -8.84
N TRP A 380 14.32 6.74 -8.98
CA TRP A 380 13.68 5.44 -8.88
C TRP A 380 13.89 4.57 -10.12
N ALA A 381 14.12 5.17 -11.30
CA ALA A 381 14.46 4.44 -12.52
C ALA A 381 15.93 3.95 -12.50
N ALA A 382 16.82 4.66 -11.80
CA ALA A 382 18.16 4.18 -11.53
C ALA A 382 18.12 3.01 -10.56
N ARG A 383 18.44 1.81 -11.07
CA ARG A 383 18.61 0.63 -10.24
C ARG A 383 19.98 0.73 -9.56
N PRO A 384 20.06 0.79 -8.23
CA PRO A 384 21.34 0.69 -7.56
C PRO A 384 21.96 -0.68 -7.89
N THR A 385 23.00 -0.69 -8.70
CA THR A 385 23.70 -1.91 -9.14
C THR A 385 24.86 -2.27 -8.21
N THR A 386 25.17 -1.40 -7.24
CA THR A 386 26.23 -1.61 -6.26
C THR A 386 25.70 -1.45 -4.85
N ARG A 387 26.38 -2.10 -3.88
CA ARG A 387 26.07 -1.94 -2.45
C ARG A 387 26.14 -0.47 -2.02
N ALA A 388 27.13 0.26 -2.53
CA ALA A 388 27.31 1.67 -2.24
C ALA A 388 26.17 2.56 -2.80
N SER A 389 25.67 2.29 -4.01
CA SER A 389 24.53 3.04 -4.56
C SER A 389 23.21 2.72 -3.85
N LEU A 390 23.03 1.47 -3.42
CA LEU A 390 21.87 1.08 -2.62
C LEU A 390 21.89 1.73 -1.23
N ASP A 391 23.04 1.73 -0.55
CA ASP A 391 23.19 2.36 0.76
C ASP A 391 22.93 3.88 0.67
N ALA A 392 23.47 4.55 -0.34
CA ALA A 392 23.22 5.98 -0.59
C ALA A 392 21.74 6.27 -0.93
N TYR A 393 21.10 5.40 -1.71
CA TYR A 393 19.68 5.51 -2.05
C TYR A 393 18.80 5.39 -0.80
N LEU A 394 19.12 4.45 0.09
CA LEU A 394 18.33 4.19 1.29
C LEU A 394 18.57 5.24 2.38
N GLU A 395 19.79 5.75 2.51
CA GLU A 395 20.11 6.87 3.41
C GLU A 395 19.39 8.16 2.97
N TYR A 396 19.26 8.38 1.66
CA TYR A 396 18.45 9.47 1.11
C TYR A 396 16.97 9.38 1.52
N TRP A 397 16.32 8.21 1.40
CA TRP A 397 14.94 8.01 1.84
C TRP A 397 14.76 8.13 3.35
N ALA A 398 15.73 7.65 4.13
CA ALA A 398 15.72 7.80 5.58
C ALA A 398 15.88 9.27 6.02
N ASP A 399 16.60 10.09 5.24
CA ASP A 399 16.73 11.53 5.49
C ASP A 399 15.44 12.29 5.10
N LEU A 400 14.80 11.91 3.99
CA LEU A 400 13.52 12.47 3.57
C LEU A 400 12.42 12.22 4.62
N ALA A 401 12.31 10.98 5.11
CA ALA A 401 11.36 10.61 6.15
C ALA A 401 11.62 11.31 7.50
N ARG A 402 12.88 11.68 7.80
CA ARG A 402 13.22 12.44 9.03
C ARG A 402 12.84 13.92 8.94
N ARG A 403 12.74 14.48 7.72
CA ARG A 403 12.42 15.90 7.50
C ARG A 403 10.91 16.16 7.45
N ASP A 404 10.12 15.15 7.11
CA ASP A 404 8.67 15.22 6.94
C ASP A 404 7.91 15.11 8.28
N GLY A 405 8.26 15.97 9.25
CA GLY A 405 7.85 15.91 10.66
C GLY A 405 6.35 15.77 10.98
N ASP A 406 5.47 15.78 9.98
CA ASP A 406 4.00 15.70 10.08
C ASP A 406 3.41 14.36 9.56
N GLY A 407 4.24 13.34 9.28
CA GLY A 407 3.74 11.97 9.08
C GLY A 407 3.11 11.68 7.71
N PHE A 408 3.24 12.57 6.72
CA PHE A 408 2.66 12.39 5.39
C PHE A 408 3.28 11.20 4.63
N LEU A 409 4.57 10.95 4.82
CA LEU A 409 5.31 9.80 4.27
C LEU A 409 5.13 8.48 5.06
N VAL A 410 4.49 8.50 6.24
CA VAL A 410 4.32 7.32 7.12
C VAL A 410 2.90 6.77 7.11
N ASN A 411 1.98 7.35 6.33
CA ASN A 411 0.74 6.64 6.00
C ASN A 411 1.07 5.36 5.21
N GLY A 412 0.44 4.23 5.58
CA GLY A 412 0.72 2.86 5.08
C GLY A 412 0.81 2.70 3.55
N ARG A 413 0.34 3.68 2.79
CA ARG A 413 0.39 3.81 1.33
C ARG A 413 1.77 4.14 0.75
N ALA A 414 2.52 5.05 1.36
CA ALA A 414 3.90 5.36 0.97
C ALA A 414 4.85 4.23 1.39
N PHE A 415 4.52 3.61 2.52
CA PHE A 415 5.25 2.50 3.08
C PHE A 415 5.09 1.18 2.26
N SER A 416 3.86 0.82 1.90
CA SER A 416 3.58 -0.28 0.96
C SER A 416 4.19 -0.03 -0.43
N ASP A 417 4.37 1.24 -0.82
CA ASP A 417 5.13 1.61 -2.04
C ASP A 417 6.60 1.22 -1.93
N PHE A 418 7.22 1.59 -0.80
CA PHE A 418 8.62 1.32 -0.53
C PHE A 418 8.90 -0.19 -0.53
N LEU A 419 8.07 -1.01 0.13
CA LEU A 419 8.23 -2.48 0.12
C LEU A 419 8.02 -3.11 -1.27
N SER A 420 6.95 -2.73 -1.97
CA SER A 420 6.65 -3.24 -3.31
C SER A 420 7.73 -2.89 -4.34
N LYS A 421 8.51 -1.83 -4.05
CA LYS A 421 9.53 -1.31 -4.94
C LYS A 421 10.97 -1.69 -4.55
N LEU A 422 11.27 -1.89 -3.26
CA LEU A 422 12.48 -2.62 -2.80
C LEU A 422 12.52 -4.02 -3.42
N ARG A 423 11.35 -4.64 -3.57
CA ARG A 423 11.15 -5.92 -4.24
C ARG A 423 11.44 -5.89 -5.76
N VAL A 424 11.45 -4.73 -6.43
CA VAL A 424 11.89 -4.60 -7.86
C VAL A 424 13.37 -4.86 -7.97
N ALA A 425 14.12 -4.21 -7.07
CA ALA A 425 15.57 -4.15 -7.17
C ALA A 425 16.19 -5.54 -6.96
N PHE A 426 15.50 -6.41 -6.21
CA PHE A 426 15.92 -7.78 -5.94
C PHE A 426 15.60 -8.78 -7.04
N ALA A 427 14.52 -8.62 -7.79
CA ALA A 427 14.18 -9.53 -8.88
C ALA A 427 15.07 -9.36 -10.13
N GLY A 428 15.85 -8.27 -10.20
CA GLY A 428 16.84 -8.06 -11.27
C GLY A 428 18.29 -8.40 -10.89
N ALA A 429 18.54 -8.90 -9.67
CA ALA A 429 19.87 -9.21 -9.16
C ALA A 429 20.05 -10.70 -8.77
N ILE A 430 18.97 -11.49 -8.85
CA ILE A 430 18.92 -12.95 -8.90
C ILE A 430 18.64 -13.31 -10.35
#